data_AF-A0A954T8W7-F1
#
_entry.id   AF-A0A954T8W7-F1
#
_cell.length_a   1.000
_cell.length_b   1.000
_cell.length_c   1.000
_cell.angle_alpha   90.00
_cell.angle_beta   90.00
_cell.angle_gamma   90.00
#
_symmetry.space_group_name_H-M   'P 1'
#
loop_
_entity.id
_entity.type
_entity.pdbx_description
1 polymer ?
#
loop_
_entity_poly.entity_id
_entity_poly.type
_entity_poly.pdbx_seq_one_letter_code
_entity_poly.pdbx_strand_id
1 'polypeptide(L)'
;INDDPLSPLSKYARDLVAQQGDNTPIEWIGRDQRYHEKLATPDVTIADLIGEVDLIKHAEGRHLANEDVMHFGLIPRSHRGIFCMNELPDLSPKIQVGLFNVLEERDIQIRGFTVRLPLDLCLVFSANPEDYTNRGRIVTPLKDRIGSVIRTHYPLTRELGMQITDENAWTNRDNAVPVQVPDFMKEIVEEISRLARTSPHVNHASGVSVRMSVANFENMVSNAERRAVTTGEPVAVARISDLAHIAASARGKVELAMTEETGEEDRLLHRLVDEAVKNVFDQYFSPKQFRSIVEFFENGGRLSNADTAATDEFLASLDDIRGFRKLLESAASDLTPEQASGDTAPGVQAAIAELILDGLYAHNRLNKTTKDAGTSYGI
;
A
#
# COMPACT_ATOMS: atom_id res chain seq x y z
N ILE A 1 -30.88 14.79 -2.36
CA ILE A 1 -30.61 14.07 -3.62
C ILE A 1 -30.05 15.11 -4.57
N ASN A 2 -29.11 14.72 -5.42
CA ASN A 2 -28.51 15.64 -6.40
C ASN A 2 -29.46 15.81 -7.59
N ASP A 3 -30.41 16.74 -7.47
CA ASP A 3 -31.45 16.96 -8.48
C ASP A 3 -30.92 17.71 -9.71
N ASP A 4 -31.47 17.36 -10.87
CA ASP A 4 -31.27 18.10 -12.11
C ASP A 4 -32.30 19.22 -12.20
N PRO A 5 -31.88 20.49 -12.35
CA PRO A 5 -32.82 21.60 -12.41
C PRO A 5 -33.82 21.49 -13.58
N LEU A 6 -33.47 20.77 -14.66
CA LEU A 6 -34.33 20.55 -15.82
C LEU A 6 -35.21 19.29 -15.70
N SER A 7 -34.87 18.39 -14.79
CA SER A 7 -35.60 17.14 -14.54
C SER A 7 -35.47 16.72 -13.08
N PRO A 8 -36.03 17.51 -12.14
CA PRO A 8 -35.88 17.26 -10.71
C PRO A 8 -36.65 16.01 -10.29
N LEU A 9 -36.03 15.18 -9.45
CA LEU A 9 -36.63 13.95 -8.92
C LEU A 9 -37.30 14.21 -7.56
N SER A 10 -36.63 14.93 -6.66
CA SER A 10 -37.18 15.21 -5.34
C SER A 10 -38.34 16.21 -5.42
N LYS A 11 -39.35 16.03 -4.57
CA LYS A 11 -40.41 17.03 -4.38
C LYS A 11 -39.85 18.42 -4.05
N TYR A 12 -38.84 18.51 -3.18
CA TYR A 12 -38.19 19.78 -2.84
C TYR A 12 -37.73 20.53 -4.10
N ALA A 13 -37.01 19.85 -4.99
CA ALA A 13 -36.51 20.47 -6.21
C ALA A 13 -37.64 20.75 -7.21
N ARG A 14 -38.64 19.87 -7.35
CA ARG A 14 -39.82 20.11 -8.18
C ARG A 14 -40.59 21.36 -7.75
N ASP A 15 -40.84 21.51 -6.46
CA ASP A 15 -41.56 22.65 -5.89
C ASP A 15 -40.75 23.94 -6.05
N LEU A 16 -39.43 23.89 -5.80
CA LEU A 16 -38.54 25.02 -5.95
C LEU A 16 -38.46 25.52 -7.40
N VAL A 17 -38.29 24.60 -8.36
CA VAL A 17 -38.27 24.92 -9.80
C VAL A 17 -39.62 25.46 -10.25
N ALA A 18 -40.74 24.88 -9.80
CA ALA A 18 -42.07 25.37 -10.13
C ALA A 18 -42.32 26.78 -9.58
N GLN A 19 -41.78 27.11 -8.41
CA GLN A 19 -41.94 28.41 -7.78
C GLN A 19 -41.03 29.49 -8.39
N GLN A 20 -39.77 29.15 -8.69
CA GLN A 20 -38.74 30.13 -9.04
C GLN A 20 -38.43 30.17 -10.55
N GLY A 21 -38.85 29.16 -11.31
CA GLY A 21 -38.61 29.07 -12.76
C GLY A 21 -37.12 29.24 -13.09
N ASP A 22 -36.83 30.12 -14.04
CA ASP A 22 -35.45 30.41 -14.48
C ASP A 22 -34.57 31.06 -13.39
N ASN A 23 -35.16 31.57 -12.31
CA ASN A 23 -34.42 32.16 -11.19
C ASN A 23 -34.03 31.12 -10.12
N THR A 24 -34.33 29.83 -10.34
CA THR A 24 -33.98 28.76 -9.40
C THR A 24 -32.46 28.73 -9.16
N PRO A 25 -31.98 28.82 -7.91
CA PRO A 25 -30.56 28.77 -7.62
C PRO A 25 -30.02 27.38 -7.97
N ILE A 26 -28.89 27.37 -8.68
CA ILE A 26 -28.21 26.14 -9.09
C ILE A 26 -26.87 26.07 -8.35
N GLU A 27 -26.57 24.89 -7.81
CA GLU A 27 -25.28 24.55 -7.24
C GLU A 27 -24.57 23.55 -8.14
N TRP A 28 -23.28 23.78 -8.39
CA TRP A 28 -22.44 22.87 -9.15
C TRP A 28 -21.79 21.85 -8.23
N ILE A 29 -22.06 20.56 -8.48
CA ILE A 29 -21.51 19.47 -7.68
C ILE A 29 -20.15 19.06 -8.26
N GLY A 30 -19.10 19.22 -7.46
CA GLY A 30 -17.73 18.87 -7.83
C GLY A 30 -17.48 17.36 -7.82
N ARG A 31 -16.39 16.91 -8.47
CA ARG A 31 -16.01 15.49 -8.54
C ARG A 31 -15.89 14.82 -7.16
N ASP A 32 -15.38 15.55 -6.17
CA ASP A 32 -15.13 15.03 -4.82
C ASP A 32 -16.42 14.77 -4.04
N GLN A 33 -17.53 15.40 -4.45
CA GLN A 33 -18.86 15.21 -3.87
C GLN A 33 -19.69 14.14 -4.60
N ARG A 34 -19.19 13.63 -5.75
CA ARG A 34 -19.87 12.61 -6.56
C ARG A 34 -19.41 11.20 -6.24
N TYR A 35 -18.43 11.03 -5.36
CA TYR A 35 -17.93 9.75 -4.92
C TYR A 35 -18.40 9.47 -3.49
N HIS A 36 -19.04 8.33 -3.29
CA HIS A 36 -19.42 7.84 -1.98
C HIS A 36 -19.00 6.38 -1.84
N GLU A 37 -18.54 6.03 -0.65
CA GLU A 37 -18.07 4.68 -0.35
C GLU A 37 -18.68 4.22 0.97
N LYS A 38 -19.03 2.93 1.02
CA LYS A 38 -19.47 2.26 2.25
C LYS A 38 -18.81 0.88 2.32
N LEU A 39 -18.17 0.61 3.45
CA LEU A 39 -17.75 -0.75 3.80
C LEU A 39 -18.99 -1.55 4.19
N ALA A 40 -19.15 -2.73 3.58
CA ALA A 40 -20.12 -3.71 3.99
C ALA A 40 -19.72 -4.25 5.35
N THR A 41 -20.63 -4.14 6.31
CA THR A 41 -20.48 -4.78 7.61
C THR A 41 -21.81 -5.46 7.95
N PRO A 42 -21.81 -6.53 8.76
CA PRO A 42 -23.03 -7.29 9.05
C PRO A 42 -24.15 -6.47 9.71
N ASP A 43 -23.80 -5.34 10.34
CA ASP A 43 -24.69 -4.39 11.00
C ASP A 43 -25.29 -3.34 10.06
N VAL A 44 -24.79 -3.19 8.82
CA VAL A 44 -25.40 -2.28 7.84
C VAL A 44 -26.85 -2.66 7.62
N THR A 45 -27.73 -1.66 7.62
CA THR A 45 -29.16 -1.87 7.38
C THR A 45 -29.59 -1.42 5.98
N ILE A 46 -30.74 -1.92 5.52
CA ILE A 46 -31.37 -1.39 4.30
C ILE A 46 -31.69 0.10 4.46
N ALA A 47 -32.02 0.55 5.66
CA ALA A 47 -32.33 1.96 5.92
C ALA A 47 -31.11 2.87 5.70
N ASP A 48 -29.91 2.41 6.06
CA ASP A 48 -28.67 3.18 5.84
C ASP A 48 -28.36 3.37 4.35
N LEU A 49 -28.59 2.32 3.56
CA LEU A 49 -28.28 2.34 2.13
C LEU A 49 -29.37 3.02 1.31
N ILE A 50 -30.62 2.69 1.56
CA ILE A 50 -31.76 3.07 0.73
C ILE A 50 -32.56 4.20 1.37
N GLY A 51 -32.84 4.08 2.67
CA GLY A 51 -33.63 5.05 3.42
C GLY A 51 -34.75 4.41 4.22
N GLU A 52 -35.40 5.24 5.04
CA GLU A 52 -36.58 4.84 5.81
C GLU A 52 -37.64 5.95 5.89
N VAL A 53 -38.82 5.58 6.37
CA VAL A 53 -39.94 6.52 6.60
C VAL A 53 -39.89 6.99 8.07
N ASP A 54 -39.86 8.29 8.27
CA ASP A 54 -39.90 8.96 9.58
C ASP A 54 -41.31 8.87 10.18
N LEU A 55 -41.50 7.91 11.08
CA LEU A 55 -42.80 7.65 11.71
C LEU A 55 -43.26 8.78 12.65
N ILE A 56 -42.36 9.68 13.07
CA ILE A 56 -42.69 10.79 13.99
C ILE A 56 -43.32 11.94 13.20
N LYS A 57 -42.72 12.34 12.07
CA LYS A 57 -43.33 13.33 11.14
C LYS A 57 -44.67 12.85 10.58
N HIS A 58 -44.88 11.54 10.53
CA HIS A 58 -46.15 10.94 10.16
C HIS A 58 -47.24 11.16 11.24
N ALA A 59 -46.88 11.04 12.53
CA ALA A 59 -47.83 11.19 13.63
C ALA A 59 -48.40 12.62 13.78
N GLU A 60 -47.72 13.63 13.21
CA GLU A 60 -48.14 15.04 13.19
C GLU A 60 -49.15 15.39 12.07
N GLY A 61 -49.73 14.39 11.39
CA GLY A 61 -50.83 14.59 10.45
C GLY A 61 -50.42 14.74 8.99
N ARG A 62 -49.16 14.50 8.63
CA ARG A 62 -48.73 14.42 7.22
C ARG A 62 -49.02 13.02 6.67
N HIS A 63 -49.73 12.95 5.53
CA HIS A 63 -50.07 11.68 4.86
C HIS A 63 -48.82 10.85 4.51
N LEU A 64 -48.88 9.53 4.72
CA LEU A 64 -47.79 8.54 4.52
C LEU A 64 -47.14 8.52 3.12
N ALA A 65 -47.83 9.05 2.11
CA ALA A 65 -47.34 9.11 0.73
C ALA A 65 -46.58 10.40 0.40
N ASN A 66 -46.43 11.33 1.34
CA ASN A 66 -45.67 12.55 1.11
C ASN A 66 -44.16 12.27 1.23
N GLU A 67 -43.41 12.67 0.20
CA GLU A 67 -41.95 12.58 0.16
C GLU A 67 -41.25 13.32 1.33
N ASP A 68 -41.98 14.21 2.02
CA ASP A 68 -41.53 14.98 3.19
C ASP A 68 -41.26 14.12 4.45
N VAL A 69 -41.74 12.87 4.45
CA VAL A 69 -41.61 11.91 5.56
C VAL A 69 -40.45 10.92 5.30
N MET A 70 -39.78 11.00 4.15
CA MET A 70 -38.71 10.08 3.80
C MET A 70 -37.33 10.58 4.19
N HIS A 71 -36.54 9.70 4.80
CA HIS A 71 -35.12 9.89 4.98
C HIS A 71 -34.36 9.05 3.96
N PHE A 72 -33.70 9.69 3.01
CA PHE A 72 -32.90 9.00 2.01
C PHE A 72 -31.58 8.50 2.59
N GLY A 73 -31.29 7.22 2.32
CA GLY A 73 -30.02 6.58 2.62
C GLY A 73 -28.90 7.02 1.68
N LEU A 74 -27.75 6.37 1.77
CA LEU A 74 -26.55 6.75 1.02
C LEU A 74 -26.74 6.64 -0.50
N ILE A 75 -27.38 5.59 -1.01
CA ILE A 75 -27.51 5.32 -2.44
C ILE A 75 -28.31 6.42 -3.17
N PRO A 76 -29.52 6.83 -2.72
CA PRO A 76 -30.21 7.96 -3.35
C PRO A 76 -29.46 9.28 -3.21
N ARG A 77 -28.69 9.48 -2.13
CA ARG A 77 -27.86 10.69 -1.97
C ARG A 77 -26.73 10.74 -2.98
N SER A 78 -26.21 9.59 -3.39
CA SER A 78 -25.17 9.49 -4.41
C SER A 78 -25.68 9.70 -5.83
N HIS A 79 -26.97 9.98 -6.05
CA HIS A 79 -27.56 10.16 -7.39
C HIS A 79 -26.68 11.07 -8.27
N ARG A 80 -26.49 10.67 -9.54
CA ARG A 80 -25.57 11.24 -10.53
C ARG A 80 -24.10 11.13 -10.13
N GLY A 81 -23.75 10.12 -9.34
CA GLY A 81 -22.41 9.85 -8.85
C GLY A 81 -22.01 8.38 -8.92
N ILE A 82 -20.91 8.07 -8.24
CA ILE A 82 -20.34 6.74 -8.08
C ILE A 82 -20.57 6.32 -6.62
N PHE A 83 -21.15 5.15 -6.43
CA PHE A 83 -21.31 4.55 -5.11
C PHE A 83 -20.54 3.23 -5.05
N CYS A 84 -19.49 3.21 -4.23
CA CYS A 84 -18.66 2.03 -3.98
C CYS A 84 -19.16 1.29 -2.74
N MET A 85 -19.47 0.01 -2.91
CA MET A 85 -19.74 -0.91 -1.81
C MET A 85 -18.57 -1.89 -1.68
N ASN A 86 -17.81 -1.75 -0.59
CA ASN A 86 -16.68 -2.61 -0.33
C ASN A 86 -17.08 -3.88 0.41
N GLU A 87 -16.41 -4.99 0.11
CA GLU A 87 -16.61 -6.27 0.79
C GLU A 87 -18.06 -6.77 0.69
N LEU A 88 -18.66 -6.67 -0.50
CA LEU A 88 -20.06 -7.05 -0.78
C LEU A 88 -20.52 -8.40 -0.15
N PRO A 89 -19.69 -9.47 -0.09
CA PRO A 89 -20.03 -10.71 0.60
C PRO A 89 -20.44 -10.56 2.08
N ASP A 90 -19.95 -9.53 2.77
CA ASP A 90 -20.23 -9.30 4.19
C ASP A 90 -21.62 -8.67 4.42
N LEU A 91 -22.29 -8.20 3.36
CA LEU A 91 -23.70 -7.81 3.44
C LEU A 91 -24.61 -9.02 3.54
N SER A 92 -25.63 -8.93 4.40
CA SER A 92 -26.65 -9.96 4.49
C SER A 92 -27.35 -10.20 3.13
N PRO A 93 -27.76 -11.45 2.80
CA PRO A 93 -28.44 -11.75 1.54
C PRO A 93 -29.68 -10.90 1.28
N LYS A 94 -30.41 -10.53 2.34
CA LYS A 94 -31.58 -9.65 2.26
C LYS A 94 -31.23 -8.26 1.73
N ILE A 95 -30.09 -7.70 2.16
CA ILE A 95 -29.62 -6.39 1.69
C ILE A 95 -29.13 -6.50 0.24
N GLN A 96 -28.42 -7.57 -0.10
CA GLN A 96 -27.97 -7.82 -1.47
C GLN A 96 -29.16 -7.91 -2.46
N VAL A 97 -30.27 -8.52 -2.06
CA VAL A 97 -31.52 -8.54 -2.85
C VAL A 97 -32.17 -7.14 -2.89
N GLY A 98 -32.07 -6.35 -1.83
CA GLY A 98 -32.52 -4.95 -1.85
C GLY A 98 -31.74 -4.10 -2.87
N LEU A 99 -30.43 -4.32 -2.99
CA LEU A 99 -29.57 -3.67 -3.98
C LEU A 99 -29.91 -4.10 -5.42
N PHE A 100 -30.36 -5.35 -5.61
CA PHE A 100 -30.81 -5.84 -6.91
C PHE A 100 -31.97 -4.99 -7.46
N ASN A 101 -32.96 -4.63 -6.63
CA ASN A 101 -34.08 -3.80 -7.08
C ASN A 101 -33.62 -2.41 -7.56
N VAL A 102 -32.61 -1.83 -6.90
CA VAL A 102 -32.01 -0.56 -7.33
C VAL A 102 -31.31 -0.69 -8.68
N LEU A 103 -30.61 -1.80 -8.93
CA LEU A 103 -29.92 -2.03 -10.20
C LEU A 103 -30.88 -2.30 -11.37
N GLU A 104 -31.93 -3.07 -11.12
CA GLU A 104 -32.87 -3.50 -12.17
C GLU A 104 -33.94 -2.49 -12.48
N GLU A 105 -34.73 -2.14 -11.48
CA GLU A 105 -35.92 -1.32 -11.69
C GLU A 105 -35.56 0.16 -11.62
N ARG A 106 -34.32 0.48 -11.19
CA ARG A 106 -33.89 1.83 -10.80
C ARG A 106 -34.86 2.45 -9.81
N ASP A 107 -35.56 1.63 -9.04
CA ASP A 107 -36.64 2.02 -8.14
C ASP A 107 -36.35 1.49 -6.73
N ILE A 108 -36.91 2.17 -5.73
CA ILE A 108 -36.68 1.88 -4.32
C ILE A 108 -38.01 1.61 -3.62
N GLN A 109 -38.05 0.55 -2.81
CA GLN A 109 -39.19 0.27 -1.93
C GLN A 109 -38.80 0.53 -0.47
N ILE A 110 -39.54 1.40 0.20
CA ILE A 110 -39.30 1.74 1.61
C ILE A 110 -40.49 1.27 2.43
N ARG A 111 -40.28 0.22 3.25
CA ARG A 111 -41.26 -0.35 4.21
C ARG A 111 -42.69 -0.52 3.64
N GLY A 112 -42.81 -1.01 2.41
CA GLY A 112 -44.10 -1.30 1.76
C GLY A 112 -44.66 -0.18 0.88
N PHE A 113 -44.01 0.98 0.83
CA PHE A 113 -44.32 2.06 -0.11
C PHE A 113 -43.41 1.96 -1.33
N THR A 114 -44.01 1.88 -2.52
CA THR A 114 -43.30 1.94 -3.79
C THR A 114 -42.98 3.40 -4.08
N VAL A 115 -41.75 3.81 -3.82
CA VAL A 115 -41.27 5.16 -4.11
C VAL A 115 -40.36 5.05 -5.33
N ARG A 116 -40.92 5.35 -6.50
CA ARG A 116 -40.17 5.29 -7.74
C ARG A 116 -39.21 6.47 -7.82
N LEU A 117 -37.92 6.18 -7.76
CA LEU A 117 -36.84 7.17 -7.78
C LEU A 117 -35.83 6.69 -8.81
N PRO A 118 -35.98 7.06 -10.09
CA PRO A 118 -35.13 6.57 -11.17
C PRO A 118 -33.68 7.05 -11.00
N LEU A 119 -32.90 6.30 -10.23
CA LEU A 119 -31.54 6.68 -9.88
C LEU A 119 -30.60 6.49 -11.08
N ASP A 120 -29.93 7.57 -11.45
CA ASP A 120 -28.74 7.58 -12.30
C ASP A 120 -27.50 7.40 -11.42
N LEU A 121 -26.86 6.24 -11.44
CA LEU A 121 -25.75 5.87 -10.56
C LEU A 121 -24.80 4.91 -11.25
N CYS A 122 -23.51 5.02 -10.94
CA CYS A 122 -22.55 3.95 -11.17
C CYS A 122 -22.29 3.20 -9.85
N LEU A 123 -22.75 1.96 -9.75
CA LEU A 123 -22.43 1.10 -8.60
C LEU A 123 -21.14 0.33 -8.86
N VAL A 124 -20.21 0.40 -7.92
CA VAL A 124 -18.95 -0.35 -7.94
C VAL A 124 -18.94 -1.25 -6.71
N PHE A 125 -18.61 -2.52 -6.90
CA PHE A 125 -18.55 -3.51 -5.83
C PHE A 125 -17.13 -4.06 -5.72
N SER A 126 -16.64 -4.25 -4.50
CA SER A 126 -15.43 -5.04 -4.25
C SER A 126 -15.76 -6.29 -3.44
N ALA A 127 -15.01 -7.36 -3.68
CA ALA A 127 -15.17 -8.64 -3.01
C ALA A 127 -13.87 -9.43 -3.11
N ASN A 128 -13.44 -10.09 -2.03
CA ASN A 128 -12.34 -11.04 -2.08
C ASN A 128 -12.86 -12.39 -2.64
N PRO A 129 -12.21 -12.99 -3.66
CA PRO A 129 -12.55 -14.31 -4.18
C PRO A 129 -12.74 -15.42 -3.14
N GLU A 130 -12.08 -15.34 -1.98
CA GLU A 130 -12.23 -16.34 -0.92
C GLU A 130 -13.51 -16.20 -0.10
N ASP A 131 -14.06 -15.00 0.02
CA ASP A 131 -15.29 -14.77 0.78
C ASP A 131 -16.53 -15.39 0.11
N TYR A 132 -16.41 -15.73 -1.18
CA TYR A 132 -17.43 -16.47 -1.92
C TYR A 132 -17.71 -17.85 -1.35
N THR A 133 -16.76 -18.46 -0.62
CA THR A 133 -16.93 -19.80 -0.05
C THR A 133 -17.31 -19.78 1.43
N ASN A 134 -16.84 -18.80 2.21
CA ASN A 134 -16.86 -18.87 3.67
C ASN A 134 -17.77 -17.83 4.38
N ARG A 135 -18.00 -16.62 3.81
CA ARG A 135 -18.71 -15.52 4.52
C ARG A 135 -20.04 -15.12 3.90
N GLY A 136 -20.23 -15.38 2.60
CA GLY A 136 -21.50 -15.19 1.93
C GLY A 136 -21.35 -15.23 0.42
N ARG A 137 -22.12 -16.08 -0.26
CA ARG A 137 -22.17 -16.04 -1.72
C ARG A 137 -22.92 -14.79 -2.15
N ILE A 138 -22.32 -14.02 -3.08
CA ILE A 138 -23.07 -13.00 -3.82
C ILE A 138 -24.29 -13.68 -4.44
N VAL A 139 -25.48 -13.18 -4.13
CA VAL A 139 -26.72 -13.78 -4.63
C VAL A 139 -26.75 -13.73 -6.16
N THR A 140 -27.10 -14.85 -6.81
CA THR A 140 -27.11 -14.98 -8.28
C THR A 140 -27.84 -13.83 -9.00
N PRO A 141 -29.02 -13.36 -8.52
CA PRO A 141 -29.70 -12.24 -9.17
C PRO A 141 -28.85 -10.97 -9.23
N LEU A 142 -28.08 -10.66 -8.18
CA LEU A 142 -27.22 -9.49 -8.16
C LEU A 142 -26.02 -9.67 -9.08
N LYS A 143 -25.41 -10.87 -9.07
CA LYS A 143 -24.27 -11.21 -9.92
C LYS A 143 -24.60 -11.06 -11.41
N ASP A 144 -25.79 -11.48 -11.83
CA ASP A 144 -26.21 -11.43 -13.23
C ASP A 144 -26.44 -9.99 -13.75
N ARG A 145 -26.45 -8.99 -12.86
CA ARG A 145 -26.62 -7.56 -13.20
C ARG A 145 -25.35 -6.75 -13.13
N ILE A 146 -24.24 -7.37 -12.71
CA ILE A 146 -22.94 -6.74 -12.78
C ILE A 146 -22.49 -6.73 -14.24
N GLY A 147 -22.50 -5.54 -14.86
CA GLY A 147 -22.17 -5.39 -16.28
C GLY A 147 -20.70 -5.64 -16.63
N SER A 148 -19.79 -5.54 -15.66
CA SER A 148 -18.36 -5.81 -15.85
C SER A 148 -17.71 -6.28 -14.56
N VAL A 149 -16.87 -7.31 -14.67
CA VAL A 149 -16.11 -7.86 -13.54
C VAL A 149 -14.63 -7.65 -13.84
N ILE A 150 -13.95 -6.90 -12.97
CA ILE A 150 -12.52 -6.63 -13.08
C ILE A 150 -11.81 -7.47 -12.01
N ARG A 151 -10.85 -8.31 -12.45
CA ARG A 151 -9.97 -9.03 -11.53
C ARG A 151 -8.71 -8.19 -11.30
N THR A 152 -8.53 -7.72 -10.07
CA THR A 152 -7.33 -7.01 -9.66
C THR A 152 -6.18 -7.97 -9.37
N HIS A 153 -4.96 -7.45 -9.36
CA HIS A 153 -3.75 -8.20 -9.05
C HIS A 153 -2.70 -7.29 -8.42
N TYR A 154 -1.73 -7.87 -7.73
CA TYR A 154 -0.52 -7.17 -7.29
C TYR A 154 0.35 -6.74 -8.49
N PRO A 155 1.28 -5.78 -8.31
CA PRO A 155 2.15 -5.32 -9.40
C PRO A 155 2.88 -6.47 -10.10
N LEU A 156 2.79 -6.51 -11.42
CA LEU A 156 3.33 -7.63 -12.21
C LEU A 156 4.85 -7.55 -12.36
N THR A 157 5.39 -6.33 -12.48
CA THR A 157 6.82 -6.07 -12.60
C THR A 157 7.35 -5.33 -11.37
N ARG A 158 8.67 -5.37 -11.18
CA ARG A 158 9.33 -4.68 -10.06
C ARG A 158 9.24 -3.17 -10.22
N GLU A 159 9.41 -2.68 -11.44
CA GLU A 159 9.37 -1.25 -11.79
C GLU A 159 8.01 -0.66 -11.44
N LEU A 160 6.91 -1.37 -11.74
CA LEU A 160 5.58 -0.93 -11.37
C LEU A 160 5.38 -0.91 -9.84
N GLY A 161 5.91 -1.91 -9.12
CA GLY A 161 5.86 -1.92 -7.66
C GLY A 161 6.66 -0.79 -7.02
N MET A 162 7.84 -0.49 -7.57
CA MET A 162 8.66 0.66 -7.17
C MET A 162 7.95 1.98 -7.45
N GLN A 163 7.34 2.16 -8.62
CA GLN A 163 6.56 3.37 -8.94
C GLN A 163 5.42 3.57 -7.95
N ILE A 164 4.63 2.53 -7.66
CA ILE A 164 3.54 2.62 -6.68
C ILE A 164 4.09 2.98 -5.30
N THR A 165 5.23 2.40 -4.91
CA THR A 165 5.88 2.69 -3.63
C THR A 165 6.35 4.14 -3.56
N ASP A 166 7.01 4.66 -4.60
CA ASP A 166 7.46 6.05 -4.67
C ASP A 166 6.29 7.05 -4.64
N GLU A 167 5.15 6.73 -5.28
CA GLU A 167 3.97 7.60 -5.30
C GLU A 167 3.19 7.63 -3.97
N ASN A 168 3.28 6.56 -3.16
CA ASN A 168 2.44 6.40 -1.97
C ASN A 168 3.22 6.49 -0.65
N ALA A 169 4.55 6.34 -0.68
CA ALA A 169 5.37 6.41 0.51
C ALA A 169 5.57 7.86 0.97
N TRP A 170 5.47 8.06 2.27
CA TRP A 170 5.76 9.34 2.89
C TRP A 170 7.28 9.55 3.05
N THR A 171 7.91 9.98 1.95
CA THR A 171 9.36 10.28 1.86
C THR A 171 9.68 11.77 1.74
N ASN A 172 8.78 12.57 1.17
CA ASN A 172 8.94 14.02 1.14
C ASN A 172 8.51 14.61 2.50
N ARG A 173 9.47 14.72 3.41
CA ARG A 173 9.29 15.19 4.79
C ARG A 173 9.95 16.56 4.94
N ASP A 174 9.31 17.48 5.67
CA ASP A 174 9.91 18.77 6.06
C ASP A 174 10.97 18.55 7.16
N ASN A 175 12.03 17.83 6.80
CA ASN A 175 13.09 17.40 7.72
C ASN A 175 14.36 18.22 7.55
N ALA A 176 15.16 18.29 8.62
CA ALA A 176 16.41 19.05 8.64
C ALA A 176 17.53 18.43 7.78
N VAL A 177 17.44 17.13 7.46
CA VAL A 177 18.45 16.39 6.69
C VAL A 177 17.79 15.83 5.42
N PRO A 178 18.26 16.22 4.21
CA PRO A 178 17.78 15.63 2.97
C PRO A 178 18.13 14.14 2.90
N VAL A 179 17.21 13.33 2.36
CA VAL A 179 17.39 11.88 2.19
C VAL A 179 17.63 11.54 0.73
N GLN A 180 18.66 10.73 0.47
CA GLN A 180 18.94 10.12 -0.82
C GLN A 180 18.79 8.61 -0.73
N VAL A 181 18.04 8.03 -1.66
CA VAL A 181 17.87 6.57 -1.76
C VAL A 181 18.43 6.09 -3.10
N PRO A 182 19.48 5.25 -3.10
CA PRO A 182 19.97 4.61 -4.32
C PRO A 182 18.91 3.70 -4.94
N ASP A 183 18.88 3.58 -6.27
CA ASP A 183 17.85 2.79 -6.96
C ASP A 183 17.88 1.31 -6.58
N PHE A 184 19.07 0.73 -6.41
CA PHE A 184 19.18 -0.66 -5.94
C PHE A 184 18.55 -0.88 -4.55
N MET A 185 18.51 0.15 -3.69
CA MET A 185 17.81 0.04 -2.40
C MET A 185 16.29 -0.01 -2.58
N LYS A 186 15.73 0.77 -3.50
CA LYS A 186 14.31 0.68 -3.89
C LYS A 186 13.99 -0.69 -4.46
N GLU A 187 14.87 -1.21 -5.31
CA GLU A 187 14.74 -2.53 -5.89
C GLU A 187 14.75 -3.64 -4.83
N ILE A 188 15.62 -3.56 -3.82
CA ILE A 188 15.65 -4.51 -2.70
C ILE A 188 14.31 -4.49 -1.96
N VAL A 189 13.76 -3.31 -1.65
CA VAL A 189 12.50 -3.19 -0.92
C VAL A 189 11.32 -3.81 -1.68
N GLU A 190 11.22 -3.57 -2.99
CA GLU A 190 10.18 -4.21 -3.81
C GLU A 190 10.45 -5.71 -3.97
N GLU A 191 11.71 -6.13 -4.14
CA GLU A 191 12.07 -7.54 -4.29
C GLU A 191 11.71 -8.37 -3.04
N ILE A 192 11.88 -7.81 -1.83
CA ILE A 192 11.39 -8.42 -0.58
C ILE A 192 9.89 -8.72 -0.69
N SER A 193 9.10 -7.75 -1.17
CA SER A 193 7.65 -7.89 -1.29
C SER A 193 7.25 -8.90 -2.38
N ARG A 194 8.00 -8.95 -3.48
CA ARG A 194 7.79 -9.94 -4.56
C ARG A 194 8.10 -11.35 -4.09
N LEU A 195 9.23 -11.56 -3.43
CA LEU A 195 9.61 -12.86 -2.86
C LEU A 195 8.58 -13.32 -1.83
N ALA A 196 8.09 -12.42 -0.97
CA ALA A 196 7.03 -12.73 -0.03
C ALA A 196 5.73 -13.20 -0.73
N ARG A 197 5.31 -12.53 -1.81
CA ARG A 197 4.10 -12.89 -2.59
C ARG A 197 4.20 -14.28 -3.23
N THR A 198 5.40 -14.75 -3.56
CA THR A 198 5.65 -16.07 -4.18
C THR A 198 6.14 -17.14 -3.19
N SER A 199 6.36 -16.79 -1.92
CA SER A 199 6.93 -17.69 -0.94
C SER A 199 5.91 -18.75 -0.51
N PRO A 200 6.26 -20.05 -0.53
CA PRO A 200 5.37 -21.12 -0.05
C PRO A 200 5.16 -21.08 1.47
N HIS A 201 5.96 -20.27 2.19
CA HIS A 201 5.81 -20.08 3.64
C HIS A 201 4.81 -18.98 4.01
N VAL A 202 4.33 -18.22 3.03
CA VAL A 202 3.35 -17.14 3.22
C VAL A 202 1.96 -17.64 2.84
N ASN A 203 0.96 -17.25 3.63
CA ASN A 203 -0.42 -17.54 3.33
C ASN A 203 -0.91 -16.70 2.13
N HIS A 204 -0.98 -17.33 0.95
CA HIS A 204 -1.45 -16.67 -0.27
C HIS A 204 -2.94 -16.28 -0.24
N ALA A 205 -3.72 -16.86 0.69
CA ALA A 205 -5.13 -16.54 0.90
C ALA A 205 -5.31 -15.08 1.36
N SER A 206 -4.53 -14.70 2.37
CA SER A 206 -4.44 -13.32 2.88
C SER A 206 -3.63 -12.42 1.95
N GLY A 207 -2.68 -13.00 1.21
CA GLY A 207 -1.81 -12.30 0.27
C GLY A 207 -0.80 -11.38 0.97
N VAL A 208 -0.01 -10.65 0.17
CA VAL A 208 0.97 -9.68 0.68
C VAL A 208 0.67 -8.31 0.08
N SER A 209 0.16 -7.43 0.93
CA SER A 209 -0.29 -6.09 0.54
C SER A 209 0.83 -5.24 -0.05
N VAL A 210 0.48 -4.36 -0.99
CA VAL A 210 1.37 -3.27 -1.45
C VAL A 210 1.74 -2.33 -0.28
N ARG A 211 0.93 -2.25 0.78
CA ARG A 211 1.29 -1.52 2.00
C ARG A 211 2.55 -2.05 2.69
N MET A 212 2.94 -3.30 2.42
CA MET A 212 4.20 -3.84 2.93
C MET A 212 5.40 -3.14 2.29
N SER A 213 5.44 -3.00 0.96
CA SER A 213 6.55 -2.33 0.27
C SER A 213 6.62 -0.85 0.69
N VAL A 214 5.48 -0.18 0.76
CA VAL A 214 5.37 1.22 1.23
C VAL A 214 5.91 1.37 2.65
N ALA A 215 5.42 0.59 3.61
CA ALA A 215 5.85 0.70 4.99
C ALA A 215 7.33 0.34 5.19
N ASN A 216 7.84 -0.66 4.45
CA ASN A 216 9.25 -1.04 4.49
C ASN A 216 10.14 0.07 3.93
N PHE A 217 9.70 0.72 2.85
CA PHE A 217 10.42 1.84 2.25
C PHE A 217 10.46 3.05 3.20
N GLU A 218 9.33 3.42 3.79
CA GLU A 218 9.24 4.49 4.78
C GLU A 218 10.11 4.22 6.01
N ASN A 219 10.18 2.97 6.46
CA ASN A 219 10.99 2.57 7.62
C ASN A 219 12.49 2.62 7.31
N MET A 220 12.91 2.13 6.14
CA MET A 220 14.30 2.26 5.67
C MET A 220 14.72 3.73 5.59
N VAL A 221 13.88 4.59 5.00
CA VAL A 221 14.10 6.05 4.94
C VAL A 221 14.22 6.64 6.34
N SER A 222 13.30 6.28 7.24
CA SER A 222 13.30 6.77 8.63
C SER A 222 14.56 6.35 9.39
N ASN A 223 15.10 5.16 9.12
CA ASN A 223 16.31 4.69 9.76
C ASN A 223 17.56 5.40 9.21
N ALA A 224 17.62 5.62 7.89
CA ALA A 224 18.68 6.40 7.28
C ALA A 224 18.70 7.85 7.83
N GLU A 225 17.54 8.47 7.97
CA GLU A 225 17.37 9.79 8.62
C GLU A 225 17.86 9.77 10.07
N ARG A 226 17.40 8.79 10.85
CA ARG A 226 17.80 8.63 12.25
C ARG A 226 19.31 8.50 12.38
N ARG A 227 19.96 7.68 11.53
CA ARG A 227 21.42 7.54 11.52
C ARG A 227 22.08 8.88 11.25
N ALA A 228 21.72 9.54 10.15
CA ALA A 228 22.32 10.80 9.75
C ALA A 228 22.18 11.91 10.81
N VAL A 229 21.01 12.02 11.44
CA VAL A 229 20.79 12.98 12.54
C VAL A 229 21.66 12.65 13.76
N THR A 230 21.81 11.36 14.07
CA THR A 230 22.61 10.91 15.23
C THR A 230 24.11 11.10 14.98
N THR A 231 24.57 10.91 13.74
CA THR A 231 25.98 11.04 13.34
C THR A 231 26.36 12.46 12.90
N GLY A 232 25.37 13.35 12.74
CA GLY A 232 25.58 14.72 12.28
C GLY A 232 25.88 14.83 10.79
N GLU A 233 25.45 13.86 9.99
CA GLU A 233 25.66 13.84 8.54
C GLU A 233 24.73 14.85 7.83
N PRO A 234 25.24 15.59 6.83
CA PRO A 234 24.47 16.61 6.13
C PRO A 234 23.42 16.04 5.19
N VAL A 235 23.58 14.79 4.74
CA VAL A 235 22.67 14.09 3.85
C VAL A 235 22.54 12.64 4.32
N ALA A 236 21.30 12.16 4.43
CA ALA A 236 21.02 10.78 4.79
C ALA A 236 20.98 9.90 3.53
N VAL A 237 22.00 9.08 3.30
CA VAL A 237 21.96 8.09 2.21
C VAL A 237 21.53 6.73 2.74
N ALA A 238 20.50 6.13 2.17
CA ALA A 238 20.02 4.80 2.56
C ALA A 238 21.01 3.68 2.18
N ARG A 239 21.21 2.72 3.09
CA ARG A 239 22.11 1.57 2.97
C ARG A 239 21.44 0.27 3.43
N ILE A 240 22.14 -0.85 3.28
CA ILE A 240 21.62 -2.18 3.65
C ILE A 240 21.38 -2.28 5.16
N SER A 241 22.23 -1.66 5.98
CA SER A 241 22.08 -1.51 7.44
C SER A 241 20.75 -0.85 7.82
N ASP A 242 20.20 0.02 6.97
CA ASP A 242 18.92 0.67 7.23
C ASP A 242 17.73 -0.29 7.10
N LEU A 243 17.90 -1.46 6.47
CA LEU A 243 16.88 -2.51 6.34
C LEU A 243 16.67 -3.31 7.64
N ALA A 244 17.56 -3.17 8.64
CA ALA A 244 17.51 -3.96 9.87
C ALA A 244 16.16 -3.88 10.63
N HIS A 245 15.41 -2.79 10.45
CA HIS A 245 14.12 -2.58 11.10
C HIS A 245 12.91 -2.89 10.22
N ILE A 246 13.10 -3.40 8.99
CA ILE A 246 12.01 -3.78 8.10
C ILE A 246 11.08 -4.83 8.73
N ALA A 247 11.62 -5.73 9.56
CA ALA A 247 10.80 -6.73 10.25
C ALA A 247 9.68 -6.08 11.07
N ALA A 248 9.93 -4.93 11.69
CA ALA A 248 8.93 -4.22 12.49
C ALA A 248 7.79 -3.64 11.64
N SER A 249 8.09 -3.15 10.42
CA SER A 249 7.07 -2.63 9.49
C SER A 249 6.33 -3.73 8.73
N ALA A 250 6.98 -4.87 8.49
CA ALA A 250 6.41 -6.02 7.81
C ALA A 250 5.50 -6.86 8.72
N ARG A 251 5.72 -6.83 10.03
CA ARG A 251 4.95 -7.63 11.00
C ARG A 251 3.45 -7.38 10.87
N GLY A 252 2.68 -8.47 10.76
CA GLY A 252 1.22 -8.42 10.62
C GLY A 252 0.72 -7.93 9.24
N LYS A 253 1.62 -7.67 8.29
CA LYS A 253 1.29 -7.47 6.85
C LYS A 253 1.59 -8.71 6.01
N VAL A 254 2.19 -9.72 6.63
CA VAL A 254 2.47 -11.04 6.06
C VAL A 254 1.93 -12.07 7.05
N GLU A 255 1.12 -13.01 6.57
CA GLU A 255 0.66 -14.12 7.39
C GLU A 255 1.40 -15.40 6.99
N LEU A 256 1.80 -16.20 7.98
CA LEU A 256 2.46 -17.49 7.75
C LEU A 256 1.44 -18.57 7.37
N ALA A 257 1.86 -19.50 6.51
CA ALA A 257 0.96 -20.55 6.00
C ALA A 257 0.61 -21.64 7.02
N MET A 258 1.54 -22.02 7.93
CA MET A 258 1.36 -23.22 8.77
C MET A 258 1.89 -23.12 10.22
N THR A 259 2.45 -21.98 10.65
CA THR A 259 3.07 -21.90 11.98
C THR A 259 2.69 -20.64 12.74
N GLU A 260 2.39 -20.82 14.03
CA GLU A 260 2.17 -19.74 15.01
C GLU A 260 3.33 -19.65 16.03
N GLU A 261 4.46 -20.33 15.77
CA GLU A 261 5.60 -20.29 16.68
C GLU A 261 6.26 -18.90 16.67
N THR A 262 6.47 -18.36 17.88
CA THR A 262 6.96 -16.99 18.05
C THR A 262 8.34 -16.82 17.41
N GLY A 263 8.46 -15.85 16.50
CA GLY A 263 9.72 -15.48 15.85
C GLY A 263 10.01 -16.17 14.51
N GLU A 264 9.16 -17.09 14.04
CA GLU A 264 9.30 -17.65 12.69
C GLU A 264 9.06 -16.61 11.59
N GLU A 265 8.14 -15.68 11.82
CA GLU A 265 7.85 -14.57 10.90
C GLU A 265 9.12 -13.72 10.68
N ASP A 266 9.79 -13.32 11.77
CA ASP A 266 11.03 -12.55 11.72
C ASP A 266 12.14 -13.33 10.98
N ARG A 267 12.25 -14.66 11.20
CA ARG A 267 13.21 -15.50 10.47
C ARG A 267 12.90 -15.61 8.99
N LEU A 268 11.62 -15.71 8.61
CA LEU A 268 11.22 -15.71 7.22
C LEU A 268 11.55 -14.36 6.57
N LEU A 269 11.23 -13.25 7.24
CA LEU A 269 11.53 -11.91 6.75
C LEU A 269 13.03 -11.70 6.56
N HIS A 270 13.89 -12.12 7.50
CA HIS A 270 15.34 -12.05 7.30
C HIS A 270 15.81 -12.86 6.09
N ARG A 271 15.31 -14.08 5.90
CA ARG A 271 15.63 -14.87 4.70
C ARG A 271 15.18 -14.19 3.40
N LEU A 272 14.02 -13.55 3.42
CA LEU A 272 13.51 -12.80 2.26
C LEU A 272 14.37 -11.57 1.96
N VAL A 273 14.87 -10.88 2.99
CA VAL A 273 15.84 -9.77 2.84
C VAL A 273 17.15 -10.29 2.25
N ASP A 274 17.73 -11.35 2.79
CA ASP A 274 19.00 -11.91 2.28
C ASP A 274 18.87 -12.34 0.81
N GLU A 275 17.78 -13.02 0.43
CA GLU A 275 17.54 -13.43 -0.95
C GLU A 275 17.24 -12.23 -1.86
N ALA A 276 16.55 -11.19 -1.38
CA ALA A 276 16.34 -9.96 -2.13
C ALA A 276 17.65 -9.22 -2.41
N VAL A 277 18.51 -9.07 -1.39
CA VAL A 277 19.83 -8.46 -1.53
C VAL A 277 20.68 -9.24 -2.52
N LYS A 278 20.65 -10.58 -2.47
CA LYS A 278 21.34 -11.44 -3.43
C LYS A 278 20.82 -11.26 -4.86
N ASN A 279 19.51 -11.27 -5.05
CA ASN A 279 18.88 -11.10 -6.37
C ASN A 279 19.25 -9.74 -6.99
N VAL A 280 19.27 -8.68 -6.19
CA VAL A 280 19.66 -7.34 -6.65
C VAL A 280 21.18 -7.26 -6.88
N PHE A 281 21.99 -7.85 -6.01
CA PHE A 281 23.43 -7.94 -6.21
C PHE A 281 23.77 -8.63 -7.53
N ASP A 282 23.12 -9.75 -7.86
CA ASP A 282 23.36 -10.53 -9.09
C ASP A 282 22.96 -9.78 -10.38
N GLN A 283 22.17 -8.71 -10.28
CA GLN A 283 21.84 -7.85 -11.43
C GLN A 283 22.97 -6.89 -11.78
N TYR A 284 23.72 -6.44 -10.79
CA TYR A 284 24.75 -5.42 -10.95
C TYR A 284 26.17 -5.98 -10.94
N PHE A 285 26.38 -7.06 -10.20
CA PHE A 285 27.70 -7.57 -9.89
C PHE A 285 27.80 -9.09 -10.02
N SER A 286 29.04 -9.58 -10.02
CA SER A 286 29.34 -10.99 -9.90
C SER A 286 30.30 -11.21 -8.72
N PRO A 287 30.10 -12.25 -7.88
CA PRO A 287 31.00 -12.52 -6.75
C PRO A 287 32.48 -12.65 -7.17
N LYS A 288 32.73 -13.07 -8.41
CA LYS A 288 34.08 -13.24 -8.97
C LYS A 288 34.85 -11.91 -9.08
N GLN A 289 34.17 -10.78 -9.19
CA GLN A 289 34.78 -9.45 -9.29
C GLN A 289 35.47 -9.04 -7.98
N PHE A 290 35.05 -9.63 -6.85
CA PHE A 290 35.47 -9.22 -5.51
C PHE A 290 36.39 -10.23 -4.82
N ARG A 291 37.14 -11.02 -5.61
CA ARG A 291 38.10 -12.01 -5.07
C ARG A 291 39.11 -11.38 -4.09
N SER A 292 39.59 -10.18 -4.37
CA SER A 292 40.52 -9.46 -3.49
C SER A 292 39.92 -9.14 -2.11
N ILE A 293 38.60 -8.92 -2.06
CA ILE A 293 37.87 -8.70 -0.81
C ILE A 293 37.78 -10.01 -0.03
N VAL A 294 37.45 -11.12 -0.69
CA VAL A 294 37.41 -12.44 -0.06
C VAL A 294 38.79 -12.82 0.50
N GLU A 295 39.86 -12.62 -0.28
CA GLU A 295 41.24 -12.88 0.15
C GLU A 295 41.65 -12.06 1.38
N PHE A 296 41.14 -10.84 1.56
CA PHE A 296 41.37 -10.05 2.78
C PHE A 296 40.82 -10.76 4.03
N PHE A 297 39.60 -11.31 3.96
CA PHE A 297 39.01 -12.05 5.07
C PHE A 297 39.66 -13.43 5.28
N GLU A 298 40.09 -14.11 4.20
CA GLU A 298 40.84 -15.38 4.30
C GLU A 298 42.18 -15.21 5.03
N ASN A 299 42.79 -14.02 4.93
CA ASN A 299 44.01 -13.66 5.64
C ASN A 299 43.76 -13.18 7.09
N GLY A 300 42.55 -13.37 7.62
CA GLY A 300 42.19 -13.04 9.01
C GLY A 300 41.68 -11.60 9.20
N GLY A 301 41.45 -10.86 8.12
CA GLY A 301 40.77 -9.57 8.18
C GLY A 301 39.37 -9.70 8.79
N ARG A 302 38.93 -8.68 9.51
CA ARG A 302 37.57 -8.59 10.07
C ARG A 302 37.06 -7.18 9.88
N LEU A 303 35.78 -7.08 9.53
CA LEU A 303 35.09 -5.82 9.38
C LEU A 303 33.91 -5.79 10.33
N SER A 304 33.70 -4.70 11.06
CA SER A 304 32.49 -4.48 11.85
C SER A 304 31.90 -3.14 11.49
N ASN A 305 30.60 -3.12 11.25
CA ASN A 305 29.80 -1.94 10.97
C ASN A 305 28.65 -1.87 11.97
N ALA A 306 28.60 -0.82 12.79
CA ALA A 306 27.45 -0.59 13.64
C ALA A 306 26.29 -0.02 12.80
N ASP A 307 25.05 -0.33 13.15
CA ASP A 307 23.87 0.20 12.44
C ASP A 307 23.78 1.74 12.57
N THR A 308 24.49 2.31 13.54
CA THR A 308 24.60 3.75 13.80
C THR A 308 25.94 4.36 13.38
N ALA A 309 26.81 3.60 12.70
CA ALA A 309 28.12 4.09 12.28
C ALA A 309 27.99 5.21 11.26
N ALA A 310 28.80 6.26 11.42
CA ALA A 310 28.86 7.36 10.47
C ALA A 310 29.37 6.88 9.11
N THR A 311 28.95 7.52 8.01
CA THR A 311 29.47 7.22 6.65
C THR A 311 30.99 7.13 6.64
N ASP A 312 31.65 8.17 7.14
CA ASP A 312 33.11 8.29 7.04
C ASP A 312 33.84 7.26 7.90
N GLU A 313 33.30 6.91 9.07
CA GLU A 313 33.86 5.88 9.94
C GLU A 313 33.80 4.50 9.28
N PHE A 314 32.63 4.14 8.73
CA PHE A 314 32.47 2.89 8.02
C PHE A 314 33.40 2.83 6.80
N LEU A 315 33.44 3.89 6.02
CA LEU A 315 34.30 3.98 4.85
C LEU A 315 35.79 3.90 5.20
N ALA A 316 36.24 4.52 6.30
CA ALA A 316 37.62 4.41 6.78
C ALA A 316 37.99 2.97 7.17
N SER A 317 37.04 2.19 7.71
CA SER A 317 37.27 0.77 8.01
C SER A 317 37.52 -0.09 6.76
N LEU A 318 37.13 0.39 5.58
CA LEU A 318 37.34 -0.29 4.31
C LEU A 318 38.73 -0.03 3.71
N ASP A 319 39.49 0.94 4.23
CA ASP A 319 40.79 1.34 3.66
C ASP A 319 41.85 0.24 3.81
N ASP A 320 41.67 -0.68 4.77
CA ASP A 320 42.51 -1.88 4.93
C ASP A 320 42.34 -2.88 3.77
N ILE A 321 41.22 -2.82 3.04
CA ILE A 321 40.93 -3.67 1.89
C ILE A 321 41.49 -3.03 0.63
N ARG A 322 42.69 -3.46 0.24
CA ARG A 322 43.43 -2.89 -0.91
C ARG A 322 42.56 -2.82 -2.17
N GLY A 323 42.39 -1.60 -2.67
CA GLY A 323 41.69 -1.32 -3.93
C GLY A 323 40.16 -1.26 -3.83
N PHE A 324 39.58 -1.48 -2.65
CA PHE A 324 38.13 -1.50 -2.49
C PHE A 324 37.51 -0.12 -2.72
N ARG A 325 38.07 0.94 -2.14
CA ARG A 325 37.63 2.34 -2.38
C ARG A 325 37.49 2.70 -3.86
N LYS A 326 38.50 2.36 -4.65
CA LYS A 326 38.50 2.64 -6.10
C LYS A 326 37.43 1.84 -6.85
N LEU A 327 37.17 0.60 -6.42
CA LEU A 327 36.06 -0.20 -6.96
C LEU A 327 34.71 0.45 -6.62
N LEU A 328 34.53 0.94 -5.39
CA LEU A 328 33.31 1.63 -4.96
C LEU A 328 33.06 2.91 -5.74
N GLU A 329 34.10 3.73 -5.96
CA GLU A 329 34.01 4.94 -6.79
C GLU A 329 33.57 4.63 -8.23
N SER A 330 34.15 3.59 -8.84
CA SER A 330 33.75 3.15 -10.18
C SER A 330 32.31 2.66 -10.19
N ALA A 331 31.93 1.80 -9.25
CA ALA A 331 30.58 1.26 -9.15
C ALA A 331 29.52 2.35 -8.90
N ALA A 332 29.82 3.33 -8.04
CA ALA A 332 28.92 4.47 -7.80
C ALA A 332 28.69 5.28 -9.08
N SER A 333 29.76 5.52 -9.85
CA SER A 333 29.69 6.26 -11.11
C SER A 333 28.89 5.51 -12.18
N ASP A 334 28.94 4.17 -12.18
CA ASP A 334 28.22 3.34 -13.16
C ASP A 334 26.73 3.17 -12.79
N LEU A 335 26.43 2.96 -11.50
CA LEU A 335 25.07 2.63 -11.04
C LEU A 335 24.20 3.85 -10.81
N THR A 336 24.75 4.90 -10.21
CA THR A 336 24.01 6.09 -9.81
C THR A 336 24.82 7.35 -10.12
N PRO A 337 25.07 7.68 -11.41
CA PRO A 337 25.97 8.77 -11.78
C PRO A 337 25.59 10.11 -11.16
N GLU A 338 24.29 10.40 -11.05
CA GLU A 338 23.76 11.63 -10.48
C GLU A 338 24.02 11.74 -8.96
N GLN A 339 24.11 10.62 -8.27
CA GLN A 339 24.31 10.54 -6.81
C GLN A 339 25.78 10.32 -6.44
N ALA A 340 26.64 10.00 -7.42
CA ALA A 340 28.06 9.69 -7.23
C ALA A 340 28.97 10.93 -7.08
N SER A 341 28.40 12.13 -6.97
CA SER A 341 29.14 13.39 -6.84
C SER A 341 28.60 14.27 -5.70
N GLY A 342 29.43 15.18 -5.20
CA GLY A 342 29.05 16.09 -4.10
C GLY A 342 28.90 15.37 -2.75
N ASP A 343 28.02 15.90 -1.91
CA ASP A 343 27.88 15.48 -0.50
C ASP A 343 27.24 14.08 -0.35
N THR A 344 26.59 13.54 -1.39
CA THR A 344 26.01 12.18 -1.38
C THR A 344 27.02 11.09 -1.71
N ALA A 345 28.14 11.42 -2.36
CA ALA A 345 29.06 10.44 -2.92
C ALA A 345 29.63 9.46 -1.86
N PRO A 346 30.06 9.90 -0.66
CA PRO A 346 30.50 8.97 0.38
C PRO A 346 29.38 8.02 0.83
N GLY A 347 28.17 8.53 1.02
CA GLY A 347 27.03 7.72 1.45
C GLY A 347 26.64 6.66 0.41
N VAL A 348 26.72 6.98 -0.88
CA VAL A 348 26.48 6.03 -1.98
C VAL A 348 27.56 4.95 -2.02
N GLN A 349 28.84 5.32 -1.85
CA GLN A 349 29.94 4.36 -1.77
C GLN A 349 29.75 3.40 -0.59
N ALA A 350 29.32 3.91 0.57
CA ALA A 350 29.01 3.09 1.74
C ALA A 350 27.83 2.14 1.46
N ALA A 351 26.76 2.61 0.82
CA ALA A 351 25.62 1.77 0.43
C ALA A 351 26.04 0.62 -0.50
N ILE A 352 26.88 0.91 -1.50
CA ILE A 352 27.42 -0.09 -2.43
C ILE A 352 28.35 -1.07 -1.72
N ALA A 353 29.18 -0.59 -0.78
CA ALA A 353 30.06 -1.46 0.00
C ALA A 353 29.27 -2.48 0.81
N GLU A 354 28.20 -2.04 1.49
CA GLU A 354 27.31 -2.94 2.21
C GLU A 354 26.60 -3.92 1.27
N LEU A 355 26.13 -3.47 0.10
CA LEU A 355 25.54 -4.36 -0.92
C LEU A 355 26.53 -5.45 -1.37
N ILE A 356 27.81 -5.10 -1.57
CA ILE A 356 28.84 -6.05 -1.97
C ILE A 356 29.15 -7.04 -0.85
N LEU A 357 29.30 -6.57 0.39
CA LEU A 357 29.59 -7.43 1.54
C LEU A 357 28.44 -8.41 1.82
N ASP A 358 27.19 -7.92 1.79
CA ASP A 358 26.02 -8.76 1.98
C ASP A 358 25.75 -9.68 0.78
N GLY A 359 26.02 -9.23 -0.45
CA GLY A 359 25.99 -10.10 -1.63
C GLY A 359 26.99 -11.24 -1.52
N LEU A 360 28.23 -10.96 -1.10
CA LEU A 360 29.24 -12.00 -0.86
C LEU A 360 28.84 -12.96 0.26
N TYR A 361 28.24 -12.46 1.34
CA TYR A 361 27.65 -13.30 2.38
C TYR A 361 26.55 -14.22 1.82
N ALA A 362 25.59 -13.68 1.07
CA ALA A 362 24.49 -14.45 0.50
C ALA A 362 24.96 -15.51 -0.53
N HIS A 363 26.14 -15.31 -1.14
CA HIS A 363 26.83 -16.28 -1.98
C HIS A 363 27.75 -17.25 -1.21
N ASN A 364 27.67 -17.27 0.13
CA ASN A 364 28.49 -18.07 1.04
C ASN A 364 30.01 -17.86 0.84
N ARG A 365 30.42 -16.64 0.46
CA ARG A 365 31.84 -16.26 0.34
C ARG A 365 32.39 -15.65 1.62
N LEU A 366 31.51 -15.10 2.44
CA LEU A 366 31.81 -14.52 3.74
C LEU A 366 30.82 -15.06 4.78
N ASN A 367 31.22 -14.99 6.04
CA ASN A 367 30.35 -15.19 7.19
C ASN A 367 29.92 -13.82 7.74
N LYS A 368 28.63 -13.68 8.04
CA LYS A 368 28.02 -12.50 8.65
C LYS A 368 27.49 -12.86 10.03
N THR A 369 27.80 -12.04 11.02
CA THR A 369 27.22 -12.15 12.37
C THR A 369 26.59 -10.81 12.76
N THR A 370 25.32 -10.83 13.13
CA THR A 370 24.61 -9.65 13.63
C THR A 370 24.48 -9.75 15.15
N LYS A 371 24.98 -8.74 15.89
CA LYS A 371 24.91 -8.64 17.35
C LYS A 371 24.71 -7.19 17.77
N ASP A 372 23.89 -6.95 18.80
CA ASP A 372 23.78 -5.68 19.54
C ASP A 372 23.82 -4.41 18.66
N ALA A 373 23.01 -4.36 17.59
CA ALA A 373 22.91 -3.26 16.63
C ALA A 373 24.18 -3.01 15.78
N GLY A 374 24.84 -4.09 15.38
CA GLY A 374 25.90 -4.06 14.37
C GLY A 374 26.08 -5.38 13.66
N THR A 375 26.75 -5.30 12.51
CA THR A 375 27.08 -6.41 11.63
C THR A 375 28.58 -6.58 11.57
N SER A 376 29.06 -7.82 11.72
CA SER A 376 30.46 -8.17 11.52
C SER A 376 30.62 -9.18 10.39
N TYR A 377 31.63 -8.96 9.54
CA TYR A 377 32.02 -9.83 8.43
C TYR A 377 33.37 -10.49 8.70
N GLY A 378 33.47 -11.77 8.32
CA GLY A 378 34.66 -12.60 8.47
C GLY A 378 34.58 -13.87 7.64
N ILE A 379 35.45 -14.83 7.94
CA ILE A 379 35.40 -16.22 7.46
C ILE A 379 35.42 -17.15 8.66
#